data_AF-W2T589-F1
#
_entry.id   AF-W2T589-F1
#
_cell.length_a   1.000
_cell.length_b   1.000
_cell.length_c   1.000
_cell.angle_alpha   90.00
_cell.angle_beta   90.00
_cell.angle_gamma   90.00
#
_symmetry.space_group_name_H-M   'P 1'
#
loop_
_entity.id
_entity.type
_entity.pdbx_description
1 polymer ?
#
loop_
_entity_poly.entity_id
_entity_poly.type
_entity_poly.pdbx_seq_one_letter_code
_entity_poly.pdbx_strand_id
1 'polypeptide(L)'
;MVRREFSLSNGLLKGHSKWQNIKATKGKNDMLKSQAMNVLLKKTKAAALRGGFDVKLNRELSALEQDCRAQGLSLDTFRNFLTKLKDKPEIECTYNVIGPSGSFFIIEAETDNRKVFENTLRKYFNKKADGLLNTITTAQRHQHFEGNGNMTMIITICFQISPALIFEQK
;
A
#
# COMPACT_ATOMS: atom_id res chain seq x y z
N MET A 1 -59.68 6.73 -32.80
CA MET A 1 -58.82 7.15 -31.67
C MET A 1 -58.06 5.92 -31.18
N VAL A 2 -56.80 5.74 -31.60
CA VAL A 2 -56.00 4.55 -31.28
C VAL A 2 -55.36 4.75 -29.91
N ARG A 3 -55.79 3.99 -28.90
CA ARG A 3 -55.11 3.95 -27.60
C ARG A 3 -53.74 3.31 -27.80
N ARG A 4 -52.67 4.07 -27.56
CA ARG A 4 -51.33 3.50 -27.41
C ARG A 4 -51.33 2.68 -26.13
N GLU A 5 -51.28 1.35 -26.27
CA GLU A 5 -51.05 0.47 -25.14
C GLU A 5 -49.62 0.70 -24.64
N PHE A 6 -49.50 1.17 -23.40
CA PHE A 6 -48.21 1.19 -22.70
C PHE A 6 -47.81 -0.26 -22.46
N SER A 7 -46.93 -0.79 -23.31
CA SER A 7 -46.26 -2.06 -23.07
C SER A 7 -45.38 -1.91 -21.82
N LEU A 8 -45.93 -2.26 -20.66
CA LEU A 8 -45.17 -2.49 -19.44
C LEU A 8 -44.35 -3.76 -19.66
N SER A 9 -43.19 -3.64 -20.33
CA SER A 9 -42.22 -4.72 -20.29
C SER A 9 -41.91 -5.00 -18.83
N ASN A 10 -42.17 -6.22 -18.36
CA ASN A 10 -41.72 -6.75 -17.07
C ASN A 10 -40.18 -6.84 -17.12
N GLY A 11 -39.52 -5.68 -17.14
CA GLY A 11 -38.10 -5.58 -16.87
C GLY A 11 -37.95 -5.95 -15.41
N LEU A 12 -37.50 -7.17 -15.14
CA LEU A 12 -36.95 -7.58 -13.84
C LEU A 12 -35.73 -6.68 -13.56
N LEU A 13 -35.99 -5.48 -13.08
CA LEU A 13 -34.98 -4.47 -12.83
C LEU A 13 -34.19 -4.90 -11.61
N LYS A 14 -32.85 -4.87 -11.73
CA LYS A 14 -31.86 -5.12 -10.68
C LYS A 14 -31.90 -4.06 -9.56
N GLY A 15 -33.08 -3.58 -9.14
CA GLY A 15 -33.25 -2.44 -8.23
C GLY A 15 -32.55 -2.64 -6.88
N HIS A 16 -32.67 -3.82 -6.28
CA HIS A 16 -32.08 -4.12 -4.98
C HIS A 16 -30.55 -4.37 -5.02
N SER A 17 -29.99 -4.80 -6.16
CA SER A 17 -28.55 -5.07 -6.32
C SER A 17 -27.81 -4.00 -7.12
N LYS A 18 -28.50 -2.98 -7.67
CA LYS A 18 -27.92 -1.90 -8.47
C LYS A 18 -26.84 -1.15 -7.70
N TRP A 19 -27.13 -0.76 -6.46
CA TRP A 19 -26.15 -0.05 -5.63
C TRP A 19 -24.94 -0.93 -5.29
N GLN A 20 -25.16 -2.21 -4.97
CA GLN A 20 -24.07 -3.15 -4.69
C GLN A 20 -23.15 -3.32 -5.91
N ASN A 21 -23.72 -3.44 -7.11
CA ASN A 21 -22.96 -3.53 -8.36
C ASN A 21 -22.21 -2.22 -8.66
N ILE A 22 -22.86 -1.05 -8.52
CA ILE A 22 -22.20 0.26 -8.70
C ILE A 22 -21.05 0.42 -7.72
N LYS A 23 -21.25 0.05 -6.45
CA LYS A 23 -20.23 0.11 -5.40
C LYS A 23 -19.04 -0.79 -5.73
N ALA A 24 -19.29 -2.03 -6.16
CA ALA A 24 -18.23 -2.97 -6.52
C ALA A 24 -17.41 -2.45 -7.73
N THR A 25 -18.09 -2.01 -8.78
CA THR A 25 -17.43 -1.46 -9.98
C THR A 25 -16.65 -0.19 -9.67
N LYS A 26 -17.24 0.73 -8.91
CA LYS A 26 -16.56 1.97 -8.49
C LYS A 26 -15.35 1.67 -7.60
N GLY A 27 -15.50 0.78 -6.62
CA GLY A 27 -14.40 0.40 -5.73
C GLY A 27 -13.21 -0.20 -6.49
N LYS A 28 -13.47 -1.06 -7.48
CA LYS A 28 -12.41 -1.61 -8.35
C LYS A 28 -11.72 -0.51 -9.16
N ASN A 29 -12.46 0.40 -9.75
CA ASN A 29 -11.89 1.48 -10.55
C ASN A 29 -11.10 2.49 -9.70
N ASP A 30 -11.60 2.85 -8.52
CA ASP A 30 -10.92 3.75 -7.58
C ASP A 30 -9.61 3.13 -7.07
N MET A 31 -9.59 1.82 -6.83
CA MET A 31 -8.38 1.09 -6.49
C MET A 31 -7.34 1.11 -7.61
N LEU A 32 -7.75 0.86 -8.86
CA LEU A 32 -6.84 0.90 -10.01
C LEU A 32 -6.29 2.31 -10.24
N LYS A 33 -7.13 3.34 -10.12
CA LYS A 33 -6.72 4.74 -10.27
C LYS A 33 -5.73 5.15 -9.18
N SER A 34 -5.99 4.78 -7.93
CA SER A 34 -5.07 5.07 -6.83
C SER A 34 -3.75 4.32 -6.96
N GLN A 35 -3.75 3.08 -7.45
CA GLN A 35 -2.51 2.33 -7.74
C GLN A 35 -1.65 3.03 -8.80
N ALA A 36 -2.24 3.44 -9.92
CA ALA A 36 -1.53 4.18 -10.97
C ALA A 36 -0.92 5.48 -10.45
N MET A 37 -1.69 6.20 -9.61
CA MET A 37 -1.23 7.44 -8.99
C MET A 37 -0.07 7.21 -8.03
N ASN A 38 -0.13 6.16 -7.21
CA ASN A 38 0.93 5.82 -6.27
C ASN A 38 2.25 5.51 -6.99
N VAL A 39 2.20 4.88 -8.17
CA VAL A 39 3.41 4.64 -8.97
C VAL A 39 4.04 5.95 -9.42
N LEU A 40 3.25 6.94 -9.87
CA LEU A 40 3.78 8.27 -10.21
C LEU A 40 4.38 8.98 -8.99
N LEU A 41 3.68 8.99 -7.86
CA LEU A 41 4.18 9.62 -6.64
C LEU A 41 5.50 9.01 -6.14
N LYS A 42 5.67 7.69 -6.25
CA LYS A 42 6.94 7.02 -5.96
C LYS A 42 8.06 7.49 -6.87
N LYS A 43 7.79 7.64 -8.18
CA LYS A 43 8.76 8.19 -9.14
C LYS A 43 9.11 9.64 -8.80
N THR A 44 8.12 10.47 -8.46
CA THR A 44 8.30 11.86 -8.02
C THR A 44 9.20 11.94 -6.79
N LYS A 45 8.97 11.08 -5.79
CA LYS A 45 9.82 10.99 -4.60
C LYS A 45 11.27 10.66 -4.98
N ALA A 46 11.49 9.62 -5.80
CA ALA A 46 12.82 9.22 -6.23
C ALA A 46 13.54 10.30 -7.07
N ALA A 47 12.80 11.06 -7.90
CA ALA A 47 13.34 12.18 -8.67
C ALA A 47 13.70 13.37 -7.76
N ALA A 48 12.86 13.66 -6.75
CA ALA A 48 13.10 14.74 -5.80
C ALA A 48 14.32 14.47 -4.91
N LEU A 49 14.50 13.22 -4.46
CA LEU A 49 15.67 12.83 -3.67
C LEU A 49 16.98 12.91 -4.46
N ARG A 50 16.96 12.65 -5.79
CA ARG A 50 18.14 12.72 -6.65
C ARG A 50 18.49 14.14 -7.13
N GLY A 51 17.47 14.93 -7.50
CA GLY A 51 17.65 16.21 -8.20
C GLY A 51 17.16 17.44 -7.43
N GLY A 52 16.81 17.29 -6.16
CA GLY A 52 16.25 18.36 -5.33
C GLY A 52 14.74 18.54 -5.50
N PHE A 53 14.15 19.33 -4.58
CA PHE A 53 12.71 19.50 -4.43
C PHE A 53 12.12 20.64 -5.28
N ASP A 54 12.95 21.40 -5.99
CA ASP A 54 12.53 22.54 -6.80
C ASP A 54 12.18 22.13 -8.24
N VAL A 55 10.90 22.23 -8.58
CA VAL A 55 10.35 21.84 -9.89
C VAL A 55 10.98 22.60 -11.07
N LYS A 56 11.40 23.85 -10.85
CA LYS A 56 12.04 24.68 -11.90
C LYS A 56 13.47 24.24 -12.23
N LEU A 57 14.16 23.66 -11.26
CA LEU A 57 15.56 23.25 -11.41
C LEU A 57 15.67 21.80 -11.89
N ASN A 58 14.68 20.96 -11.56
CA ASN A 58 14.66 19.55 -11.91
C ASN A 58 13.70 19.25 -13.07
N ARG A 59 14.25 19.02 -14.27
CA ARG A 59 13.47 18.69 -15.48
C ARG A 59 12.68 17.37 -15.34
N GLU A 60 13.22 16.37 -14.65
CA GLU A 60 12.49 15.11 -14.39
C GLU A 60 11.25 15.37 -13.53
N LEU A 61 11.38 16.23 -12.52
CA LEU A 61 10.27 16.57 -11.62
C LEU A 61 9.18 17.36 -12.33
N SER A 62 9.55 18.26 -13.24
CA SER A 62 8.59 19.01 -14.08
C SER A 62 7.83 18.11 -15.05
N ALA A 63 8.48 17.10 -15.64
CA ALA A 63 7.79 16.10 -16.46
C ALA A 63 6.78 15.29 -15.63
N LEU A 64 7.20 14.84 -14.44
CA LEU A 64 6.34 14.08 -13.53
C LEU A 64 5.16 14.92 -12.99
N GLU A 65 5.33 16.23 -12.81
CA GLU A 65 4.24 17.14 -12.47
C GLU A 65 3.15 17.14 -13.55
N GLN A 66 3.55 17.19 -14.83
CA GLN A 66 2.62 17.14 -15.96
C GLN A 66 1.90 15.79 -16.03
N ASP A 67 2.62 14.67 -15.83
CA ASP A 67 2.05 13.33 -15.81
C ASP A 67 1.06 13.14 -14.65
N CYS A 68 1.40 13.64 -13.45
CA CYS A 68 0.52 13.64 -12.28
C CYS A 68 -0.77 14.43 -12.59
N ARG A 69 -0.64 15.60 -13.23
CA ARG A 69 -1.79 16.42 -13.61
C ARG A 69 -2.67 15.73 -14.64
N ALA A 70 -2.08 15.02 -15.60
CA ALA A 70 -2.82 14.21 -16.57
C ALA A 70 -3.63 13.09 -15.91
N GLN A 71 -3.13 12.51 -14.80
CA GLN A 71 -3.87 11.52 -14.01
C GLN A 71 -4.90 12.13 -13.01
N GLY A 72 -4.98 13.46 -12.93
CA GLY A 72 -5.95 14.18 -12.11
C GLY A 72 -5.49 14.58 -10.71
N LEU A 73 -4.17 14.63 -10.45
CA LEU A 73 -3.63 15.31 -9.26
C LEU A 73 -3.71 16.84 -9.44
N SER A 74 -4.14 17.55 -8.39
CA SER A 74 -4.08 19.01 -8.37
C SER A 74 -2.65 19.48 -8.07
N LEU A 75 -2.35 20.69 -8.54
CA LEU A 75 -1.04 21.31 -8.35
C LEU A 75 -0.71 21.55 -6.88
N ASP A 76 -1.71 21.93 -6.08
CA ASP A 76 -1.55 22.17 -4.65
C ASP A 76 -1.23 20.88 -3.89
N THR A 77 -1.87 19.76 -4.25
CA THR A 77 -1.55 18.45 -3.66
C THR A 77 -0.13 18.02 -4.00
N PHE A 78 0.31 18.26 -5.24
CA PHE A 78 1.68 17.95 -5.65
C PHE A 78 2.73 18.78 -4.88
N ARG A 79 2.52 20.10 -4.76
CA ARG A 79 3.40 20.97 -3.97
C ARG A 79 3.43 20.57 -2.49
N ASN A 80 2.27 20.30 -1.91
CA ASN A 80 2.17 19.83 -0.52
C ASN A 80 2.90 18.50 -0.31
N PHE A 81 2.87 17.60 -1.30
CA PHE A 81 3.63 16.35 -1.26
C PHE A 81 5.14 16.62 -1.23
N LEU A 82 5.65 17.51 -2.09
CA LEU A 82 7.07 17.87 -2.10
C LEU A 82 7.52 18.53 -0.79
N THR A 83 6.73 19.45 -0.26
CA THR A 83 7.01 20.10 1.04
C THR A 83 7.08 19.06 2.16
N LYS A 84 6.13 18.11 2.21
CA LYS A 84 6.14 17.03 3.20
C LYS A 84 7.39 16.17 3.12
N LEU A 85 7.81 15.79 1.92
CA LEU A 85 9.03 14.99 1.71
C LEU A 85 10.28 15.73 2.19
N LYS A 86 10.31 17.06 2.06
CA LYS A 86 11.41 17.90 2.53
C LYS A 86 11.44 18.03 4.06
N ASP A 87 10.28 18.28 4.68
CA ASP A 87 10.19 18.53 6.12
C ASP A 87 10.27 17.24 6.96
N LYS A 88 9.77 16.13 6.43
CA LYS A 88 9.72 14.83 7.12
C LYS A 88 10.28 13.73 6.21
N PRO A 89 11.61 13.55 6.21
CA PRO A 89 12.19 12.42 5.50
C PRO A 89 11.68 11.11 6.11
N GLU A 90 11.30 10.18 5.24
CA GLU A 90 10.91 8.84 5.68
C GLU A 90 12.17 8.05 6.07
N ILE A 91 12.03 7.23 7.11
CA ILE A 91 13.11 6.43 7.70
C ILE A 91 12.84 4.97 7.37
N GLU A 92 13.86 4.27 6.89
CA GLU A 92 13.82 2.83 6.70
C GLU A 92 13.83 2.11 8.06
N CYS A 93 12.92 1.16 8.21
CA CYS A 93 12.76 0.38 9.42
C CYS A 93 12.44 -1.08 9.07
N THR A 94 13.06 -1.98 9.81
CA THR A 94 12.84 -3.42 9.68
C THR A 94 12.28 -3.97 10.99
N TYR A 95 11.20 -4.74 10.90
CA TYR A 95 10.57 -5.40 12.04
C TYR A 95 10.50 -6.89 11.81
N ASN A 96 10.85 -7.64 12.84
CA ASN A 96 10.71 -9.09 12.86
C ASN A 96 9.46 -9.44 13.67
N VAL A 97 8.57 -10.25 13.11
CA VAL A 97 7.30 -10.60 13.74
C VAL A 97 7.10 -12.11 13.71
N ILE A 98 6.68 -12.66 14.85
CA ILE A 98 6.28 -14.05 14.94
C ILE A 98 4.76 -14.10 14.88
N GLY A 99 4.25 -14.76 13.84
CA GLY A 99 2.83 -15.00 13.66
C GLY A 99 2.34 -16.29 14.33
N PRO A 100 1.06 -16.61 14.12
CA PRO A 100 0.47 -17.81 14.69
C PRO A 100 1.15 -19.06 14.12
N SER A 101 1.23 -20.12 14.93
CA SER A 101 1.92 -21.38 14.57
C SER A 101 3.41 -21.22 14.26
N GLY A 102 4.09 -20.21 14.81
CA GLY A 102 5.55 -20.05 14.72
C GLY A 102 6.07 -19.50 13.38
N SER A 103 5.20 -18.96 12.53
CA SER A 103 5.62 -18.34 11.25
C SER A 103 6.43 -17.07 11.49
N PHE A 104 7.54 -16.89 10.79
CA PHE A 104 8.40 -15.71 10.91
C PHE A 104 8.20 -14.74 9.74
N PHE A 105 8.02 -13.46 10.06
CA PHE A 105 7.84 -12.37 9.10
C PHE A 105 8.95 -11.34 9.29
N ILE A 106 9.61 -10.99 8.20
CA ILE A 106 10.49 -9.82 8.11
C ILE A 106 9.72 -8.74 7.37
N ILE A 107 9.57 -7.57 7.99
CA ILE A 107 8.81 -6.44 7.46
C ILE A 107 9.77 -5.29 7.26
N GLU A 108 10.00 -4.95 6.01
CA GLU A 108 10.75 -3.75 5.60
C GLU A 108 9.75 -2.64 5.25
N ALA A 109 9.94 -1.47 5.86
CA ALA A 109 9.05 -0.34 5.68
C ALA A 109 9.81 0.99 5.71
N GLU A 110 9.27 1.97 5.00
CA GLU A 110 9.71 3.36 5.05
C GLU A 110 8.61 4.18 5.71
N THR A 111 8.93 4.95 6.75
CA THR A 111 7.93 5.73 7.48
C THR A 111 8.49 7.03 8.04
N ASP A 112 7.68 8.09 8.04
CA ASP A 112 7.98 9.34 8.71
C ASP A 112 7.90 9.23 10.25
N ASN A 113 7.21 8.21 10.78
CA ASN A 113 7.07 8.02 12.23
C ASN A 113 7.07 6.54 12.66
N ARG A 114 8.26 6.10 13.07
CA ARG A 114 8.53 4.74 13.58
C ARG A 114 7.56 4.27 14.67
N LYS A 115 7.23 5.13 15.64
CA LYS A 115 6.38 4.76 16.79
C LYS A 115 4.94 4.54 16.38
N VAL A 116 4.42 5.39 15.49
CA VAL A 116 3.05 5.27 14.97
C VAL A 116 2.93 4.02 14.10
N PHE A 117 3.94 3.75 13.27
CA PHE A 117 3.98 2.55 12.44
C PHE A 117 4.04 1.28 13.29
N GLU A 118 4.91 1.21 14.29
CA GLU A 118 5.00 0.07 15.21
C GLU A 118 3.65 -0.21 15.92
N ASN A 119 3.00 0.84 16.43
CA ASN A 119 1.69 0.69 17.07
C ASN A 119 0.62 0.19 16.09
N THR A 120 0.71 0.58 14.81
CA THR A 120 -0.19 0.11 13.76
C THR A 120 0.07 -1.36 13.44
N LEU A 121 1.34 -1.77 13.35
CA LEU A 121 1.72 -3.18 13.19
C LEU A 121 1.20 -4.02 14.36
N ARG A 122 1.43 -3.61 15.61
CA ARG A 122 0.91 -4.29 16.80
C ARG A 122 -0.60 -4.49 16.73
N LYS A 123 -1.35 -3.44 16.42
CA LYS A 123 -2.81 -3.52 16.26
C LYS A 123 -3.22 -4.48 15.15
N TYR A 124 -2.49 -4.49 14.04
CA TYR A 124 -2.80 -5.36 12.91
C TYR A 124 -2.58 -6.84 13.26
N PHE A 125 -1.42 -7.17 13.83
CA PHE A 125 -1.10 -8.53 14.23
C PHE A 125 -2.02 -9.01 15.34
N ASN A 126 -2.23 -8.24 16.41
CA ASN A 126 -3.14 -8.60 17.51
C ASN A 126 -4.60 -8.80 17.06
N LYS A 127 -5.05 -8.12 15.98
CA LYS A 127 -6.42 -8.27 15.46
C LYS A 127 -6.58 -9.52 14.58
N LYS A 128 -5.51 -9.92 13.89
CA LYS A 128 -5.52 -11.00 12.89
C LYS A 128 -5.04 -12.34 13.44
N ALA A 129 -4.24 -12.32 14.49
CA ALA A 129 -3.67 -13.49 15.12
C ALA A 129 -3.35 -13.19 16.59
N ASP A 130 -3.38 -14.21 17.44
CA ASP A 130 -2.79 -14.16 18.78
C ASP A 130 -1.24 -14.13 18.73
N GLY A 131 -0.67 -13.40 17.77
CA GLY A 131 0.76 -13.33 17.48
C GLY A 131 1.46 -12.23 18.27
N LEU A 132 2.66 -12.52 18.78
CA LEU A 132 3.45 -11.58 19.56
C LEU A 132 4.40 -10.79 18.66
N LEU A 133 4.24 -9.47 18.62
CA LEU A 133 5.20 -8.58 17.97
C LEU A 133 6.39 -8.31 18.88
N ASN A 134 7.53 -8.94 18.57
CA ASN A 134 8.81 -8.68 19.21
C ASN A 134 9.50 -7.53 18.49
N THR A 135 9.45 -6.32 19.06
CA THR A 135 10.17 -5.18 18.52
C THR A 135 11.66 -5.35 18.77
N ILE A 136 12.37 -5.92 17.82
CA ILE A 136 13.84 -5.86 17.82
C ILE A 136 14.21 -4.47 17.30
N THR A 137 14.29 -3.48 18.20
CA THR A 137 14.97 -2.23 17.86
C THR A 137 16.46 -2.50 17.94
N THR A 138 17.11 -2.54 16.78
CA THR A 138 18.55 -2.37 16.55
C THR A 138 19.47 -3.21 17.45
N ALA A 139 19.62 -4.49 17.13
CA ALA A 139 20.86 -5.27 17.22
C ALA A 139 20.51 -6.75 17.16
N GLN A 140 20.69 -7.38 16.00
CA GLN A 140 21.61 -8.51 15.82
C GLN A 140 21.58 -8.87 14.33
N ARG A 141 22.79 -8.87 13.77
CA ARG A 141 23.16 -9.01 12.38
C ARG A 141 23.09 -10.49 11.95
N HIS A 142 23.07 -10.71 10.64
CA HIS A 142 23.15 -11.96 9.86
C HIS A 142 21.76 -12.58 9.56
N GLN A 143 21.25 -12.58 8.33
CA GLN A 143 21.92 -12.89 7.08
C GLN A 143 21.58 -11.92 5.93
N HIS A 144 22.55 -11.83 5.03
CA HIS A 144 22.63 -10.97 3.86
C HIS A 144 21.69 -11.46 2.74
N PHE A 145 20.95 -10.56 2.10
CA PHE A 145 20.45 -10.75 0.74
C PHE A 145 20.40 -9.41 0.02
N GLU A 146 21.23 -9.26 -1.01
CA GLU A 146 21.24 -8.09 -1.89
C GLU A 146 20.08 -8.19 -2.88
N GLY A 147 19.37 -7.08 -3.10
CA GLY A 147 18.27 -7.03 -4.05
C GLY A 147 17.85 -5.60 -4.34
N ASN A 148 18.15 -5.15 -5.56
CA ASN A 148 18.01 -3.78 -6.05
C ASN A 148 16.63 -3.15 -5.81
N GLY A 149 16.69 -1.83 -5.60
CA GLY A 149 15.59 -1.01 -5.14
C GLY A 149 14.29 -1.15 -5.92
N ASN A 150 13.21 -1.17 -5.16
CA ASN A 150 11.88 -0.65 -5.48
C ASN A 150 11.09 -0.64 -4.17
N MET A 151 10.40 0.45 -3.86
CA MET A 151 9.56 0.59 -2.67
C MET A 151 8.46 -0.49 -2.67
N THR A 152 8.73 -1.59 -1.99
CA THR A 152 7.96 -2.82 -1.94
C THR A 152 7.85 -3.20 -0.46
N MET A 153 6.65 -3.33 0.09
CA MET A 153 6.48 -4.10 1.32
C MET A 153 6.70 -5.56 0.92
N ILE A 154 7.93 -6.04 1.06
CA ILE A 154 8.25 -7.45 0.87
C ILE A 154 7.90 -8.14 2.18
N ILE A 155 6.73 -8.81 2.22
CA ILE A 155 6.44 -9.80 3.25
C ILE A 155 7.14 -11.09 2.78
N THR A 156 8.41 -11.25 3.10
CA THR A 156 9.10 -12.52 2.86
C THR A 156 8.58 -13.53 3.88
N ILE A 157 7.67 -14.40 3.45
CA ILE A 157 7.20 -15.55 4.24
C ILE A 157 8.26 -16.64 4.09
N CYS A 158 9.16 -16.76 5.07
CA CYS A 158 10.08 -17.89 5.14
C CYS A 158 9.40 -19.05 5.86
N PHE A 159 8.82 -20.00 5.11
CA PHE A 159 8.41 -21.29 5.66
C PHE A 159 9.68 -22.15 5.81
N GLN A 160 10.32 -22.11 6.98
CA GLN A 160 11.19 -23.21 7.38
C GLN A 160 10.32 -24.31 7.96
N ILE A 161 9.81 -25.18 7.07
CA ILE A 161 9.45 -26.54 7.45
C ILE A 161 10.78 -27.27 7.65
N SER A 162 11.14 -27.54 8.90
CA SER A 162 12.06 -28.64 9.20
C SER A 162 11.24 -29.80 9.78
N PRO A 163 11.35 -31.01 9.20
CA PRO A 163 10.52 -32.15 9.53
C PRO A 163 11.16 -32.96 10.66
N ALA A 164 10.55 -32.99 11.85
CA ALA A 164 10.63 -34.12 12.78
C ALA A 164 9.88 -33.81 14.09
N LEU A 165 9.07 -34.78 14.54
CA LEU A 165 8.61 -35.02 15.94
C LEU A 165 7.54 -34.02 16.45
N ILE A 166 6.29 -34.40 16.75
CA ILE A 166 5.75 -35.63 17.36
C ILE A 166 4.25 -35.78 17.01
N PHE A 167 3.92 -37.04 16.73
CA PHE A 167 2.61 -37.68 16.71
C PHE A 167 1.69 -37.28 17.89
N GLU A 168 0.39 -37.13 17.61
CA GLU A 168 -0.67 -38.06 18.06
C GLU A 168 -1.99 -37.28 18.12
N GLN A 169 -2.90 -37.65 17.23
CA GLN A 169 -4.30 -37.27 17.30
C GLN A 169 -4.98 -38.13 18.38
N LYS A 170 -5.51 -37.50 19.44
CA LYS A 170 -6.72 -37.95 20.12
C LYS A 170 -7.40 -36.80 20.85
#